data_AF-A0A2E3W3M2-F1
#
_entry.id   AF-A0A2E3W3M2-F1
#
_cell.length_a   1.000
_cell.length_b   1.000
_cell.length_c   1.000
_cell.angle_alpha   90.00
_cell.angle_beta   90.00
_cell.angle_gamma   90.00
#
_symmetry.space_group_name_H-M   'P 1'
#
loop_
_entity.id
_entity.type
_entity.pdbx_description
1 polymer ?
#
loop_
_entity_poly.entity_id
_entity_poly.type
_entity_poly.pdbx_seq_one_letter_code
_entity_poly.pdbx_strand_id
1 'polypeptide(L)' 'MLKMSEVNKMDASAIKGQVSELRKRLFELKLQKATTSVEKSHELKSVRKDIARLLTALNSKESN' A
#
# COMPACT_ATOMS: atom_id res chain seq x y z
N MET A 1 0.48 5.57 8.43
CA MET A 1 1.78 4.94 8.09
C MET A 1 1.77 3.54 8.66
N LEU A 2 1.83 2.51 7.82
CA LEU A 2 1.96 1.13 8.28
C LEU A 2 3.34 0.91 8.92
N LYS A 3 3.38 0.26 10.10
CA LYS A 3 4.62 -0.20 10.73
C LYS A 3 4.98 -1.59 10.19
N MET A 4 6.23 -1.77 9.78
CA MET A 4 6.75 -3.06 9.28
C MET A 4 6.55 -4.21 10.27
N SER A 5 6.50 -3.93 11.56
CA SER A 5 6.26 -4.92 12.62
C SER A 5 4.89 -5.60 12.53
N GLU A 6 3.87 -4.91 12.02
CA GLU A 6 2.53 -5.48 11.83
C GLU A 6 2.47 -6.30 10.54
N VAL A 7 3.11 -5.81 9.48
CA VAL A 7 3.19 -6.52 8.19
C VAL A 7 3.91 -7.85 8.33
N ASN A 8 4.99 -7.90 9.12
CA ASN A 8 5.72 -9.14 9.33
C ASN A 8 4.93 -10.17 10.16
N LYS A 9 3.98 -9.72 10.98
CA LYS A 9 3.09 -10.62 11.75
C LYS A 9 1.92 -11.16 10.92
N MET A 10 1.59 -10.53 9.79
CA MET A 10 0.49 -10.95 8.93
C MET A 10 0.92 -12.06 7.95
N ASP A 11 0.01 -12.98 7.65
CA ASP A 11 0.24 -14.04 6.66
C ASP A 11 0.47 -13.48 5.25
N ALA A 12 1.29 -14.15 4.46
CA ALA A 12 1.61 -13.75 3.08
C ALA A 12 0.34 -13.59 2.21
N SER A 13 -0.70 -14.38 2.49
CA SER A 13 -2.01 -14.26 1.83
C SER A 13 -2.74 -12.97 2.22
N ALA A 14 -2.74 -12.62 3.50
CA ALA A 14 -3.35 -11.38 4.00
C ALA A 14 -2.63 -10.13 3.45
N ILE A 15 -1.31 -10.19 3.32
CA ILE A 15 -0.50 -9.13 2.70
C ILE A 15 -0.91 -8.93 1.24
N LYS A 16 -1.05 -10.00 0.44
CA LYS A 16 -1.52 -9.91 -0.95
C LYS A 16 -2.92 -9.32 -1.05
N GLY A 17 -3.81 -9.66 -0.12
CA GLY A 17 -5.15 -9.07 0.00
C GLY A 17 -5.11 -7.56 0.21
N GLN A 18 -4.33 -7.10 1.20
CA GLN A 18 -4.17 -5.66 1.46
C GLN A 18 -3.50 -4.91 0.31
N VAL A 19 -2.53 -5.51 -0.38
CA VAL A 19 -1.92 -4.91 -1.57
C VAL A 19 -2.97 -4.65 -2.65
N SER A 20 -3.91 -5.57 -2.85
CA SER A 20 -4.99 -5.42 -3.82
C SER A 20 -5.93 -4.26 -3.46
N GLU A 21 -6.34 -4.16 -2.19
CA GLU A 21 -7.16 -3.05 -1.69
C GLU A 21 -6.44 -1.71 -1.81
N LEU A 22 -5.18 -1.63 -1.41
CA LEU A 22 -4.39 -0.40 -1.51
C LEU A 22 -4.17 0.03 -2.96
N ARG A 23 -4.07 -0.93 -3.91
CA ARG A 23 -4.02 -0.63 -5.34
C ARG A 23 -5.34 -0.04 -5.85
N LYS A 24 -6.49 -0.57 -5.42
CA LYS A 24 -7.81 0.01 -5.75
C LYS A 24 -7.93 1.43 -5.20
N ARG A 25 -7.54 1.64 -3.94
CA ARG A 25 -7.54 2.96 -3.31
C ARG A 25 -6.60 3.95 -4.00
N LEU A 26 -5.44 3.47 -4.48
CA LEU A 26 -4.53 4.30 -5.28
C LEU A 26 -5.14 4.70 -6.62
N PHE A 27 -5.93 3.83 -7.24
CA PHE A 27 -6.64 4.13 -8.49
C PHE A 27 -7.73 5.17 -8.26
N GLU A 28 -8.54 5.03 -7.21
CA GLU A 28 -9.55 6.01 -6.81
C GLU A 28 -8.92 7.38 -6.50
N LEU A 29 -7.80 7.41 -5.75
CA LEU A 29 -7.06 8.64 -5.46
C LEU A 29 -6.47 9.29 -6.73
N LYS A 30 -6.03 8.49 -7.70
CA LYS A 30 -5.58 9.00 -9.01
C LYS A 30 -6.74 9.56 -9.83
N LEU A 31 -7.90 8.90 -9.78
CA LEU A 31 -9.10 9.35 -10.47
C LEU A 31 -9.58 10.68 -9.86
N GLN A 32 -9.66 10.77 -8.53
CA GLN A 32 -9.95 12.02 -7.81
C GLN A 32 -8.95 13.13 -8.12
N LYS A 33 -7.66 12.80 -8.26
CA LYS A 33 -6.61 13.74 -8.69
C LYS A 33 -6.82 14.26 -10.11
N ALA A 34 -7.38 13.45 -10.98
CA ALA A 34 -7.64 13.84 -12.37
C ALA A 34 -8.94 14.64 -12.51
N THR A 35 -9.97 14.33 -11.72
CA THR A 35 -11.28 14.99 -11.77
C THR A 35 -11.38 16.24 -10.91
N THR A 36 -10.52 16.40 -9.90
CA THR A 36 -10.48 17.58 -9.03
C THR A 36 -9.02 17.94 -8.78
N SER A 37 -8.65 19.22 -8.86
CA SER A 37 -7.31 19.68 -8.50
C SER A 37 -7.06 19.36 -7.02
N VAL A 38 -6.34 18.28 -6.73
CA VAL A 38 -6.38 17.61 -5.41
C VAL A 38 -5.59 18.34 -4.32
N GLU A 39 -6.27 18.61 -3.20
CA GLU A 39 -5.70 19.12 -1.94
C GLU A 39 -4.84 18.08 -1.18
N LYS A 40 -5.04 16.78 -1.42
CA LYS A 40 -4.44 15.67 -0.64
C LYS A 40 -3.37 14.86 -1.39
N SER A 41 -2.43 15.54 -2.06
CA SER A 41 -1.31 14.88 -2.76
C SER A 41 -0.41 14.01 -1.84
N HIS A 42 -0.44 14.25 -0.53
CA HIS A 42 0.33 13.51 0.47
C HIS A 42 -0.18 12.08 0.70
N GLU A 43 -1.50 11.83 0.60
CA GLU A 43 -2.08 10.49 0.75
C GLU A 43 -1.62 9.55 -0.35
N LEU A 44 -1.50 10.07 -1.58
CA LEU A 44 -1.02 9.32 -2.74
C LEU A 44 0.42 8.83 -2.55
N LYS A 45 1.26 9.63 -1.85
CA LYS A 45 2.62 9.24 -1.46
C LYS A 45 2.62 8.24 -0.30
N SER A 46 1.70 8.37 0.66
CA SER A 46 1.56 7.40 1.77
C SER A 46 1.14 6.03 1.27
N VAL A 47 0.09 5.95 0.44
CA VAL A 47 -0.43 4.67 -0.10
C VAL A 47 0.65 3.96 -0.93
N ARG A 48 1.42 4.70 -1.73
CA ARG A 48 2.56 4.13 -2.48
C ARG A 48 3.63 3.54 -1.56
N LYS A 49 3.97 4.22 -0.47
CA LYS A 49 4.93 3.73 0.52
C LYS A 49 4.41 2.51 1.26
N ASP A 50 3.12 2.47 1.59
CA ASP A 50 2.53 1.34 2.28
C ASP A 50 2.50 0.09 1.37
N ILE A 51 2.19 0.22 0.07
CA ILE A 51 2.33 -0.88 -0.91
C ILE A 51 3.78 -1.39 -0.98
N ALA A 52 4.76 -0.48 -1.04
CA ALA A 52 6.17 -0.86 -1.11
C ALA A 52 6.59 -1.66 0.14
N ARG A 53 6.17 -1.23 1.34
CA ARG A 53 6.45 -1.95 2.60
C ARG A 53 5.83 -3.35 2.63
N LEU A 54 4.60 -3.50 2.14
CA LEU A 54 3.93 -4.80 2.04
C LEU A 54 4.69 -5.75 1.11
N LEU A 55 5.12 -5.26 -0.06
CA LEU A 55 5.91 -6.05 -1.01
C LEU A 55 7.30 -6.41 -0.47
N THR A 56 7.97 -5.48 0.21
CA THR A 56 9.27 -5.75 0.84
C THR A 56 9.16 -6.83 1.91
N ALA A 57 8.15 -6.76 2.77
CA ALA A 57 7.94 -7.78 3.80
C ALA A 57 7.62 -9.16 3.21
N LEU A 58 6.85 -9.21 2.11
CA LEU A 58 6.57 -10.47 1.42
C LEU A 58 7.85 -11.08 0.84
N ASN A 59 8.69 -10.25 0.21
CA ASN A 59 9.98 -10.70 -0.32
C ASN A 59 10.96 -11.13 0.80
N SER A 60 11.00 -10.41 1.92
CA SER A 60 11.80 -10.79 3.09
C SER A 60 11.34 -12.10 3.73
N LYS A 61 10.06 -12.49 3.60
CA LYS A 61 9.56 -13.80 4.04
C LYS A 61 9.84 -14.92 3.05
N GLU A 62 9.99 -14.62 1.77
CA GLU A 62 10.32 -15.59 0.72
C GLU A 62 11.83 -15.86 0.64
N SER A 63 12.66 -14.88 1.03
CA SER A 63 14.12 -14.92 0.97
C SER A 63 14.79 -15.57 2.20
N ASN A 64 14.03 -16.12 3.14
CA ASN A 64 14.50 -16.62 4.44
C ASN A 64 13.89 -17.99 4.72
#